data_AF-A0A3P6EIZ7-F1
#
_entry.id   AF-A0A3P6EIZ7-F1
#
_cell.length_a   1.000
_cell.length_b   1.000
_cell.length_c   1.000
_cell.angle_alpha   90.00
_cell.angle_beta   90.00
_cell.angle_gamma   90.00
#
_symmetry.space_group_name_H-M   'P 1'
#
loop_
_entity.id
_entity.type
_entity.pdbx_description
1 polymer ?
#
loop_
_entity_poly.entity_id
_entity_poly.type
_entity_poly.pdbx_seq_one_letter_code
_entity_poly.pdbx_strand_id
1 'polypeptide(L)' 'PCYHQDNIVDLTLTVSDLLDPISGRWREELVHDTFSPEDAVRVLNTRVNFTHQDVVIWCFTRDGRYSSKSG' A
#
# COMPACT_ATOMS: atom_id res chain seq x y z
N PRO A 1 -9.38 12.95 -7.07
CA PRO A 1 -8.10 12.19 -7.02
C PRO A 1 -7.36 12.32 -8.36
N CYS A 2 -6.14 12.85 -8.30
CA CYS A 2 -5.30 13.11 -9.47
C CYS A 2 -4.54 11.82 -9.86
N TYR A 3 -5.28 10.81 -10.31
CA TYR A 3 -4.65 9.65 -10.92
C TYR A 3 -4.11 10.08 -12.29
N HIS A 4 -2.78 10.05 -12.45
CA HIS A 4 -2.15 10.29 -13.75
C HIS A 4 -2.60 9.19 -14.71
N GLN A 5 -3.56 9.50 -15.58
CA GLN A 5 -4.13 8.57 -16.56
C GLN A 5 -3.11 8.06 -17.58
N ASP A 6 -1.94 8.71 -17.66
CA ASP A 6 -0.87 8.39 -18.61
C ASP A 6 0.31 7.64 -17.98
N ASN A 7 0.26 7.30 -16.68
CA ASN A 7 1.33 6.50 -16.08
C ASN A 7 1.13 5.04 -16.48
N ILE A 8 2.06 4.46 -17.24
CA ILE A 8 2.09 3.02 -17.51
C ILE A 8 2.49 2.35 -16.19
N VAL A 9 1.50 2.11 -15.34
CA VAL A 9 1.70 1.37 -14.10
C VAL A 9 1.81 -0.09 -14.47
N ASP A 10 2.96 -0.69 -14.14
CA ASP A 10 3.11 -2.13 -14.23
C ASP A 10 2.14 -2.78 -13.24
N LEU A 11 1.06 -3.37 -13.76
CA LEU A 11 0.03 -4.04 -12.95
C LEU A 11 0.55 -5.35 -12.33
N THR A 12 1.74 -5.79 -12.69
CA THR A 12 2.41 -6.94 -12.07
C THR A 12 3.25 -6.54 -10.86
N LEU A 13 3.47 -5.24 -10.64
CA LEU A 13 4.28 -4.72 -9.55
C LEU A 13 3.58 -4.95 -8.21
N THR A 14 4.29 -5.59 -7.28
CA THR A 14 3.78 -5.84 -5.93
C THR A 14 4.44 -4.92 -4.90
N VAL A 15 3.81 -4.79 -3.73
CA VAL A 15 4.41 -4.08 -2.59
C VAL A 15 5.75 -4.70 -2.19
N SER A 16 5.92 -6.02 -2.36
CA SER A 16 7.18 -6.71 -2.09
C SER A 16 8.32 -6.25 -3.00
N ASP A 17 8.04 -5.87 -4.24
CA ASP A 17 9.05 -5.39 -5.19
C ASP A 17 9.54 -3.98 -4.84
N LEU A 18 8.66 -3.18 -4.23
CA LEU A 18 8.96 -1.83 -3.72
C LEU A 18 9.73 -1.82 -2.39
N LEU A 19 9.87 -2.97 -1.76
CA LEU A 19 10.57 -3.12 -0.49
C LEU A 19 11.95 -3.74 -0.70
N ASP A 20 12.92 -3.30 0.10
CA ASP A 20 14.21 -3.95 0.21
C ASP A 20 14.04 -5.29 0.96
N PRO A 21 14.39 -6.44 0.35
CA PRO A 21 14.16 -7.76 0.93
C PRO A 21 15.04 -8.06 2.15
N ILE A 22 16.13 -7.30 2.34
CA ILE A 22 17.07 -7.47 3.46
C ILE A 22 16.68 -6.55 4.60
N SER A 23 16.43 -5.28 4.31
CA SER A 23 16.16 -4.27 5.35
C SER A 23 14.68 -4.13 5.69
N GLY A 24 13.77 -4.60 4.83
CA GLY A 24 12.33 -4.41 4.97
C GLY A 24 11.90 -2.94 4.82
N ARG A 25 12.74 -2.08 4.25
CA ARG A 25 12.41 -0.67 4.08
C ARG A 25 11.91 -0.41 2.68
N TRP A 26 11.12 0.64 2.52
CA TRP A 26 10.74 1.15 1.21
C TRP A 26 11.98 1.56 0.43
N ARG A 27 12.02 1.19 -0.85
CA ARG A 27 13.00 1.74 -1.79
C ARG A 27 12.48 3.09 -2.26
N GLU A 28 12.97 4.16 -1.64
CA GLU A 28 12.46 5.52 -1.88
C GLU A 28 12.45 5.91 -3.37
N GLU A 29 13.51 5.57 -4.10
CA GLU A 29 13.63 5.83 -5.54
C GLU A 29 12.48 5.17 -6.34
N LEU A 30 12.22 3.87 -6.10
CA LEU A 30 11.15 3.15 -6.81
C LEU A 30 9.76 3.69 -6.43
N VAL A 31 9.56 4.07 -5.17
CA VAL A 31 8.29 4.65 -4.71
C VAL A 31 8.06 6.00 -5.38
N HIS A 32 9.09 6.84 -5.52
CA HIS A 32 8.97 8.13 -6.20
C HIS A 32 8.74 8.01 -7.71
N ASP A 33 9.30 6.98 -8.35
CA ASP A 33 9.07 6.73 -9.78
C ASP A 33 7.68 6.12 -10.05
N THR A 34 7.15 5.32 -9.10
CA THR A 34 5.88 4.62 -9.28
C THR A 34 4.67 5.48 -8.90
N PHE A 35 4.79 6.28 -7.84
CA PHE A 35 3.68 7.03 -7.27
C PHE A 35 3.81 8.54 -7.55
N SER A 36 2.67 9.23 -7.56
CA SER A 36 2.66 10.68 -7.57
C SER A 36 3.42 11.23 -6.34
N PRO A 37 3.99 12.44 -6.39
CA PRO A 37 4.71 13.00 -5.25
C PRO A 37 3.87 13.04 -3.95
N GLU A 38 2.56 13.28 -4.08
CA GLU A 38 1.62 13.28 -2.95
C GLU A 38 1.40 11.89 -2.36
N ASP A 39 1.30 10.86 -3.21
CA ASP A 39 1.08 9.48 -2.77
C ASP A 39 2.38 8.84 -2.29
N ALA A 40 3.52 9.15 -2.91
CA ALA A 40 4.83 8.68 -2.47
C ALA A 40 5.10 9.05 -1.01
N VAL A 41 4.78 10.28 -0.59
CA VAL A 41 4.90 10.70 0.82
C VAL A 41 4.02 9.85 1.74
N ARG A 42 2.81 9.47 1.30
CA ARG A 42 1.91 8.62 2.11
C ARG A 42 2.45 7.19 2.21
N VAL A 43 2.95 6.64 1.10
CA VAL A 43 3.55 5.30 1.04
C VAL A 43 4.78 5.22 1.94
N LEU A 44 5.72 6.16 1.82
CA LEU A 44 6.94 6.19 2.64
C LEU A 44 6.67 6.34 4.14
N ASN A 45 5.58 7.03 4.52
CA ASN A 45 5.15 7.15 5.92
C ASN A 45 4.40 5.90 6.43
N THR A 46 4.07 4.95 5.56
CA THR A 46 3.36 3.73 5.94
C THR A 46 4.32 2.76 6.64
N ARG A 47 3.97 2.37 7.88
CA ARG A 47 4.74 1.38 8.64
C ARG A 47 4.52 0.00 8.04
N VAL A 48 5.59 -0.61 7.54
CA VAL A 48 5.56 -1.99 7.06
C VAL A 48 5.85 -2.91 8.24
N ASN A 49 4.92 -3.80 8.54
CA ASN A 49 5.07 -4.77 9.62
C ASN A 49 5.26 -6.18 9.05
N PHE A 50 6.50 -6.61 8.90
CA PHE A 50 6.86 -7.95 8.40
C PHE A 50 6.51 -9.09 9.35
N THR A 51 6.19 -8.78 10.62
CA THR A 51 5.86 -9.81 11.62
C THR A 51 4.39 -10.21 11.57
N HIS A 52 3.54 -9.44 10.87
CA HIS A 52 2.12 -9.72 10.72
C HIS A 52 1.82 -10.19 9.29
N GLN A 53 1.04 -11.27 9.18
CA GLN A 53 0.45 -11.67 7.92
C GLN A 53 -0.65 -10.70 7.52
N ASP A 54 -0.80 -10.49 6.21
CA ASP A 54 -1.88 -9.71 5.63
C ASP A 54 -3.24 -10.30 6.04
N VAL A 55 -4.12 -9.43 6.52
CA VAL A 55 -5.47 -9.79 6.94
C VAL A 55 -6.49 -8.94 6.19
N VAL A 56 -7.55 -9.58 5.70
CA VAL A 56 -8.67 -8.89 5.08
C VAL A 56 -9.52 -8.26 6.19
N ILE A 57 -9.57 -6.94 6.22
CA ILE A 57 -10.38 -6.17 7.18
C ILE A 57 -11.34 -5.25 6.43
N TRP A 58 -12.61 -5.26 6.84
CA TRP A 58 -13.60 -4.29 6.35
C TRP A 58 -13.22 -2.87 6.77
N CYS A 59 -13.31 -1.92 5.83
CA CYS A 59 -12.85 -0.54 5.97
C CYS A 59 -13.43 0.25 7.16
N PHE A 60 -14.45 -0.29 7.84
CA PHE A 60 -15.14 0.35 8.97
C PHE A 60 -14.97 -0.39 10.31
N THR A 61 -14.22 -1.49 10.34
CA THR A 61 -14.03 -2.29 11.56
C THR A 61 -12.58 -2.66 11.74
N ARG A 62 -12.04 -2.34 12.92
CA ARG A 62 -10.63 -2.60 13.28
C ARG A 62 -10.25 -4.08 13.22
N ASP A 63 -11.22 -4.97 13.41
CA ASP A 63 -11.06 -6.42 13.44
C ASP A 63 -11.66 -7.13 12.21
N GLY A 64 -12.16 -6.38 11.22
CA GLY A 64 -12.76 -6.97 10.02
C GLY A 64 -14.06 -7.73 10.28
N ARG A 65 -14.73 -7.54 11.42
CA ARG A 65 -16.03 -8.15 11.67
C ARG A 65 -17.13 -7.34 11.00
N TYR A 66 -17.67 -7.88 9.92
CA TYR A 66 -18.86 -7.33 9.28
C TYR A 66 -20.07 -7.44 10.21
N SER A 67 -20.49 -6.34 10.84
CA SER A 67 -21.75 -6.27 11.58
C SER A 67 -22.85 -5.73 10.67
N SER A 68 -23.40 -6.58 9.81
CA SER A 68 -24.65 -6.23 9.13
C SER A 68 -25.76 -6.18 10.17
N LYS A 69 -26.13 -4.99 10.64
CA LYS A 69 -27.46 -4.71 11.17
C LYS A 69 -28.32 -4.27 9.98
N SER A 70 -28.70 -5.23 9.16
CA SER A 70 -29.71 -5.04 8.12
C SER A 70 -30.95 -5.81 8.56
N GLY A 71 -31.98 -5.07 9.00
CA GLY A 71 -33.35 -5.53 9.11
C GLY A 71 -34.21 -4.62 8.25
#